data_AF-A0A7K0BM85-F1
#
_entry.id   AF-A0A7K0BM85-F1
#
_cell.length_a   1.000
_cell.length_b   1.000
_cell.length_c   1.000
_cell.angle_alpha   90.00
_cell.angle_beta   90.00
_cell.angle_gamma   90.00
#
_symmetry.space_group_name_H-M   'P 1'
#
loop_
_entity.id
_entity.type
_entity.pdbx_description
1 polymer ?
#
loop_
_entity_poly.entity_id
_entity_poly.type
_entity_poly.pdbx_seq_one_letter_code
_entity_poly.pdbx_strand_id
1 'polypeptide(L)' 'EDADTIGGIVLHAFGHMPAKGESIELQGLTFKVSKANSRRLVQLQVIRAKESVAAEEN' A
#
# COMPACT_ATOMS: atom_id res chain seq x y z
N GLU A 1 -15.27 -2.75 -9.29
CA GLU A 1 -14.65 -2.62 -10.62
C GLU A 1 -13.23 -3.10 -10.52
N ASP A 2 -12.72 -3.77 -11.55
CA ASP A 2 -11.31 -4.14 -11.61
C ASP A 2 -10.49 -2.90 -11.95
N ALA A 3 -9.40 -2.66 -11.22
CA ALA A 3 -8.58 -1.47 -11.40
C ALA A 3 -7.34 -1.79 -12.25
N ASP A 4 -7.09 -0.97 -13.27
CA ASP A 4 -5.99 -1.17 -14.23
C ASP A 4 -4.62 -0.70 -13.72
N THR A 5 -4.58 0.00 -12.57
CA THR A 5 -3.34 0.53 -11.99
C THR A 5 -3.22 0.18 -10.53
N ILE A 6 -1.98 0.04 -10.04
CA ILE A 6 -1.70 -0.15 -8.61
C ILE A 6 -2.36 0.94 -7.78
N GLY A 7 -2.35 2.19 -8.25
CA GLY A 7 -3.02 3.31 -7.57
C GLY A 7 -4.53 3.10 -7.45
N GLY A 8 -5.18 2.60 -8.50
CA GLY A 8 -6.60 2.24 -8.48
C GLY A 8 -6.91 1.08 -7.54
N ILE A 9 -6.07 0.03 -7.52
CA ILE A 9 -6.22 -1.11 -6.60
C ILE A 9 -6.12 -0.63 -5.15
N VAL A 10 -5.07 0.15 -4.83
CA VAL A 10 -4.85 0.68 -3.49
C VAL A 10 -5.98 1.63 -3.08
N LEU A 11 -6.44 2.49 -3.99
CA LEU A 11 -7.55 3.42 -3.72
C LEU A 11 -8.88 2.67 -3.46
N HIS A 12 -9.17 1.62 -4.23
CA HIS A 12 -10.33 0.76 -3.97
C HIS A 12 -10.23 0.07 -2.60
N ALA A 13 -9.03 -0.39 -2.22
CA ALA A 13 -8.82 -1.00 -0.91
C ALA A 13 -9.00 0.00 0.25
N PHE A 14 -8.62 1.27 0.07
CA PHE A 14 -8.91 2.32 1.05
C PHE A 14 -10.42 2.67 1.12
N GLY A 15 -11.16 2.59 0.01
CA GLY A 15 -12.58 2.94 -0.07
C GLY A 15 -12.86 4.45 0.00
N HIS A 16 -11.82 5.28 0.08
CA HIS A 16 -11.88 6.74 0.08
C HIS A 16 -10.55 7.31 -0.45
N MET A 17 -10.45 8.62 -0.65
CA MET A 17 -9.19 9.27 -1.01
C MET A 17 -8.29 9.41 0.23
N PRO A 18 -7.18 8.68 0.33
CA PRO A 18 -6.35 8.69 1.54
C PRO A 18 -5.47 9.95 1.62
N ALA A 19 -5.17 10.37 2.84
CA ALA A 19 -4.25 11.46 3.13
C ALA A 19 -2.80 10.97 3.23
N LYS A 20 -1.86 11.93 3.19
CA LYS A 20 -0.44 11.66 3.44
C LYS A 20 -0.28 11.04 4.83
N GLY A 21 0.46 9.94 4.90
CA GLY A 21 0.79 9.23 6.14
C GLY A 21 -0.05 7.99 6.38
N GLU A 22 -1.21 7.88 5.75
CA GLU A 22 -2.05 6.69 5.81
C GLU A 22 -1.36 5.49 5.14
N SER A 23 -1.71 4.29 5.61
CA SER A 23 -1.17 3.05 5.07
C SER A 23 -2.17 1.91 5.13
N ILE A 24 -2.06 0.98 4.18
CA ILE A 24 -2.85 -0.24 4.11
C ILE A 24 -1.93 -1.41 3.78
N GLU A 25 -2.26 -2.60 4.29
CA GLU A 25 -1.55 -3.83 3.96
C GLU A 25 -2.37 -4.66 2.97
N LEU A 26 -1.74 -5.07 1.87
CA LEU A 26 -2.35 -5.87 0.82
C LEU A 26 -1.33 -6.93 0.38
N GLN A 27 -1.70 -8.21 0.44
CA GLN A 27 -0.87 -9.33 -0.01
C GLN A 27 0.55 -9.33 0.59
N GLY A 28 0.68 -9.02 1.89
CA GLY A 28 1.97 -8.96 2.58
C GLY A 28 2.87 -7.78 2.19
N LEU A 29 2.32 -6.81 1.47
CA LEU A 29 2.96 -5.53 1.17
C LEU A 29 2.24 -4.40 1.92
N THR A 30 3.00 -3.53 2.57
CA THR A 30 2.47 -2.30 3.14
C THR A 30 2.60 -1.16 2.14
N PHE A 31 1.47 -0.56 1.78
CA PHE A 31 1.40 0.62 0.94
C PHE A 31 1.19 1.85 1.83
N LYS A 32 2.15 2.76 1.85
CA LYS A 32 2.06 4.02 2.61
C LYS A 32 1.95 5.22 1.65
N VAL A 33 1.00 6.10 1.92
CA VAL A 33 0.79 7.33 1.14
C VAL A 33 1.85 8.34 1.51
N SER A 34 2.78 8.60 0.60
CA SER A 34 3.81 9.64 0.78
C SER A 34 3.36 11.00 0.26
N LYS A 35 2.52 11.02 -0.79
CA LYS A 35 1.92 12.23 -1.35
C LYS A 35 0.55 11.94 -1.98
N ALA A 36 -0.46 12.67 -1.54
CA ALA A 36 -1.80 12.67 -2.10
C ALA A 36 -2.41 14.08 -2.01
N ASN A 37 -3.45 14.31 -2.80
CA ASN A 37 -4.34 15.46 -2.64
C ASN A 37 -5.80 14.98 -2.71
N SER A 38 -6.75 15.91 -2.57
CA SER A 38 -8.19 15.60 -2.51
C SER A 38 -8.76 14.85 -3.72
N ARG A 39 -8.05 14.80 -4.85
CA ARG A 39 -8.52 14.16 -6.09
C ARG A 39 -7.61 13.04 -6.59
N ARG A 40 -6.39 12.91 -6.07
CA ARG A 40 -5.41 11.98 -6.64
C ARG A 40 -4.37 11.53 -5.63
N LEU A 41 -4.12 10.22 -5.67
CA LEU A 41 -2.94 9.58 -5.13
C LEU A 41 -1.74 9.83 -6.04
N VAL A 42 -0.72 10.54 -5.55
CA VAL A 42 0.43 10.98 -6.37
C VAL A 42 1.61 10.04 -6.20
N GLN A 43 1.87 9.61 -4.96
CA GLN A 43 3.01 8.77 -4.66
C GLN A 43 2.70 7.83 -3.49
N LEU A 44 3.11 6.58 -3.69
CA LEU A 44 3.05 5.51 -2.71
C LEU A 44 4.47 5.02 -2.41
N GLN A 45 4.72 4.69 -1.15
CA GLN A 45 5.85 3.89 -0.74
C GLN A 45 5.37 2.46 -0.51
N VAL A 46 6.07 1.49 -1.09
CA VAL A 46 5.77 0.06 -0.92
C VAL A 46 6.85 -0.56 -0.04
N ILE A 47 6.44 -1.24 1.01
CA ILE A 47 7.32 -1.91 1.95
C ILE A 47 6.99 -3.39 1.90
N ARG A 48 7.99 -4.20 1.58
CA ARG A 48 7.92 -5.65 1.79
C ARG A 48 8.20 -5.92 3.25
N ALA A 49 7.36 -6.72 3.89
CA ALA A 49 7.78 -7.37 5.13
C ALA A 49 9.08 -8.11 4.83
N LYS A 50 10.11 -7.94 5.66
CA LYS A 50 11.26 -8.86 5.60
C LYS A 50 10.66 -10.24 5.81
N GLU A 51 10.91 -11.16 4.88
CA GLU A 51 10.71 -12.57 5.17
C GLU A 51 11.36 -12.80 6.52
N SER A 52 10.54 -13.19 7.51
CA SER A 52 11.10 -13.72 8.73
C SER A 52 11.93 -14.88 8.25
N VAL A 53 13.26 -14.71 8.28
CA VAL A 53 14.18 -15.83 8.29
C VAL A 53 13.76 -16.56 9.55
N ALA A 54 12.86 -17.52 9.39
CA ALA A 54 12.62 -18.52 10.41
C ALA A 54 14.02 -19.06 10.66
N ALA A 55 14.53 -18.80 11.86
CA ALA A 55 15.77 -19.37 12.30
C ALA A 55 15.68 -20.87 12.00
N GLU A 56 16.45 -21.33 11.02
CA GLU A 56 16.81 -22.73 10.92
C GLU A 56 17.66 -23.02 12.14
N GLU A 57 17.01 -23.23 13.28
CA GLU A 57 17.56 -24.00 14.39
C GLU A 57 17.46 -25.47 13.98
N ASN A 58 18.60 -26.00 13.52
CA ASN A 58 19.29 -27.22 13.98
C ASN A 58 19.98 -27.98 12.84
#